data_AF-A0A2G9P598-F1
#
_entry.id   AF-A0A2G9P598-F1
#
_cell.length_a   1.000
_cell.length_b   1.000
_cell.length_c   1.000
_cell.angle_alpha   90.00
_cell.angle_beta   90.00
_cell.angle_gamma   90.00
#
_symmetry.space_group_name_H-M   'P 1'
#
loop_
_entity.id
_entity.type
_entity.pdbx_description
1 polymer ?
#
loop_
_entity_poly.entity_id
_entity_poly.type
_entity_poly.pdbx_seq_one_letter_code
_entity_poly.pdbx_strand_id
1 'polypeptide(L)'
;MRIVWSRHARERFFERSLIYGIHLGEADQNILKQKVKEKQKDGTIKTIFKALDYFFTVIKEETKKQINVVSIWESNEREVGLWKKKK
;
A
#
# COMPACT_ATOMS: atom_id res chain seq x y z
N MET A 1 12.32 9.95 2.88
CA MET A 1 11.82 8.84 3.72
C MET A 1 12.03 7.54 2.96
N ARG A 2 12.72 6.55 3.53
CA ARG A 2 13.01 5.28 2.83
C ARG A 2 11.82 4.33 2.91
N ILE A 3 11.49 3.60 1.85
CA ILE A 3 10.53 2.49 1.91
C ILE A 3 11.30 1.18 1.99
N VAL A 4 10.89 0.32 2.92
CA VAL A 4 11.42 -1.03 3.10
C VAL A 4 10.25 -1.99 3.07
N TRP A 5 10.36 -3.04 2.27
CA TRP A 5 9.35 -4.08 2.17
C TRP A 5 9.79 -5.28 3.01
N SER A 6 8.91 -5.79 3.87
CA SER A 6 9.10 -7.08 4.52
C SER A 6 9.23 -8.18 3.46
N ARG A 7 9.84 -9.31 3.81
CA ARG A 7 9.95 -10.45 2.89
C ARG A 7 8.57 -10.89 2.38
N HIS A 8 7.62 -11.04 3.31
CA HIS A 8 6.24 -11.39 2.98
C HIS A 8 5.59 -10.37 2.05
N ALA A 9 5.72 -9.07 2.34
CA ALA A 9 5.14 -8.03 1.48
C ALA A 9 5.76 -8.03 0.08
N ARG A 10 7.07 -8.28 -0.02
CA ARG A 10 7.78 -8.34 -1.30
C ARG A 10 7.33 -9.53 -2.14
N GLU A 11 7.17 -10.71 -1.53
CA GLU A 11 6.65 -11.91 -2.21
C GLU A 11 5.23 -11.65 -2.73
N ARG A 12 4.35 -11.10 -1.88
CA ARG A 12 2.98 -10.72 -2.28
C ARG A 12 2.97 -9.66 -3.38
N PHE A 13 3.83 -8.65 -3.30
CA PHE A 13 3.96 -7.64 -4.33
C PHE A 13 4.38 -8.26 -5.67
N PHE A 14 5.35 -9.18 -5.66
CA PHE A 14 5.85 -9.82 -6.87
C PHE A 14 4.76 -10.62 -7.59
N GLU A 15 3.96 -11.41 -6.85
CA GLU A 15 2.78 -12.08 -7.41
C GLU A 15 1.84 -11.10 -8.13
N ARG A 16 1.54 -9.96 -7.48
CA ARG A 16 0.64 -8.93 -8.01
C ARG A 16 1.24 -8.17 -9.18
N SER A 17 2.54 -7.94 -9.15
CA SER A 17 3.29 -7.34 -10.25
C SER A 17 3.18 -8.18 -11.51
N LEU A 18 3.27 -9.51 -11.38
CA LEU A 18 3.10 -10.44 -12.49
C LEU A 18 1.66 -10.50 -13.01
N ILE A 19 0.67 -10.50 -12.10
CA ILE A 19 -0.75 -10.61 -12.46
C ILE A 19 -1.29 -9.31 -13.09
N TYR A 20 -0.95 -8.17 -12.49
CA TYR A 20 -1.57 -6.88 -12.80
C TYR A 20 -0.63 -5.91 -13.55
N GLY A 21 0.63 -6.30 -13.80
CA GLY A 21 1.60 -5.43 -14.49
C GLY A 21 2.03 -4.21 -13.68
N ILE A 22 1.89 -4.23 -12.35
CA ILE A 22 2.25 -3.08 -11.49
C ILE A 22 3.76 -3.05 -11.19
N HIS A 23 4.33 -1.84 -11.14
CA HIS A 23 5.77 -1.66 -10.90
C HIS A 23 6.07 -1.19 -9.47
N LEU A 24 7.17 -1.68 -8.88
CA LEU A 24 7.54 -1.38 -7.50
C LEU A 24 7.74 0.13 -7.28
N GLY A 25 8.35 0.82 -8.24
CA GLY A 25 8.56 2.28 -8.16
C GLY A 25 7.24 3.06 -8.10
N GLU A 26 6.22 2.64 -8.84
CA GLU A 26 4.89 3.26 -8.80
C GLU A 26 4.21 3.01 -7.44
N ALA A 27 4.28 1.78 -6.94
CA ALA A 27 3.76 1.43 -5.62
C ALA A 27 4.44 2.26 -4.53
N ASP A 28 5.77 2.39 -4.57
CA ASP A 28 6.55 3.17 -3.61
C ASP A 28 6.14 4.66 -3.63
N GLN A 29 5.99 5.26 -4.81
CA GLN A 29 5.52 6.64 -4.93
C GLN A 29 4.12 6.84 -4.33
N ASN A 30 3.22 5.90 -4.55
CA ASN A 30 1.88 5.94 -3.98
C ASN A 30 1.89 5.75 -2.46
N ILE A 31 2.73 4.84 -1.95
CA ILE A 31 2.93 4.60 -0.51
C ILE A 31 3.56 5.82 0.18
N LEU A 32 4.38 6.62 -0.51
CA LEU A 32 4.89 7.89 -0.02
C LEU A 32 3.83 8.99 0.00
N LYS A 33 2.97 9.06 -1.02
CA LYS A 33 1.87 10.05 -1.10
C LYS A 33 0.80 9.84 -0.03
N GLN A 34 0.53 8.59 0.34
CA GLN A 34 -0.39 8.23 1.44
C GLN A 34 -1.79 8.86 1.33
N LYS A 35 -2.39 8.87 0.14
CA LYS A 35 -3.72 9.47 -0.06
C LYS A 35 -4.75 8.98 0.97
N VAL A 36 -4.71 7.69 1.28
CA VAL A 36 -5.39 7.12 2.45
C VAL A 36 -4.34 6.80 3.52
N LYS A 37 -4.57 7.34 4.72
CA LYS A 37 -3.76 7.06 5.92
C LYS A 37 -4.69 6.81 7.09
N GLU A 38 -4.99 5.54 7.34
CA GLU A 38 -5.83 5.12 8.47
C GLU A 38 -5.01 4.35 9.48
N LYS A 39 -4.83 4.93 10.67
CA LYS A 39 -4.22 4.22 11.80
C LYS A 39 -5.17 3.13 12.29
N GLN A 40 -4.64 1.91 12.40
CA GLN A 40 -5.32 0.75 12.95
C GLN A 40 -5.09 0.68 14.47
N LYS A 41 -5.87 -0.15 15.17
CA LYS A 41 -5.80 -0.29 16.63
C LYS A 41 -4.46 -0.86 17.12
N ASP A 42 -3.80 -1.65 16.30
CA ASP A 42 -2.48 -2.24 16.56
C ASP A 42 -1.31 -1.27 16.31
N GLY A 43 -1.61 -0.01 15.93
CA GLY A 43 -0.60 1.01 15.64
C GLY A 43 -0.10 0.99 14.19
N THR A 44 -0.48 0.01 13.38
CA THR A 44 -0.15 -0.01 11.95
C THR A 44 -0.97 1.02 11.17
N ILE A 45 -0.54 1.31 9.96
CA ILE A 45 -1.17 2.26 9.06
C ILE A 45 -1.64 1.52 7.82
N LYS A 46 -2.94 1.64 7.54
CA LYS A 46 -3.54 1.23 6.27
C LYS A 46 -3.45 2.37 5.27
N THR A 47 -2.91 2.07 4.10
CA THR A 47 -2.91 2.94 2.93
C THR A 47 -3.50 2.20 1.75
N ILE A 48 -4.24 2.93 0.93
CA ILE A 48 -4.86 2.42 -0.28
C ILE A 48 -4.35 3.27 -1.44
N PHE A 49 -4.03 2.64 -2.56
CA PHE A 49 -3.65 3.34 -3.77
C PHE A 49 -4.24 2.69 -5.00
N LYS A 50 -4.32 3.48 -6.08
CA LYS A 50 -4.68 3.00 -7.41
C LYS A 50 -3.40 2.84 -8.21
N ALA A 51 -3.25 1.71 -8.89
CA ALA A 51 -2.21 1.48 -9.89
C ALA A 51 -2.86 0.81 -11.09
N LEU A 52 -2.65 1.39 -12.28
CA LEU A 52 -3.42 1.05 -13.49
C LEU A 52 -4.93 1.10 -13.20
N ASP A 53 -5.67 0.03 -13.46
CA ASP A 53 -7.11 -0.06 -13.20
C ASP A 53 -7.47 -0.72 -11.87
N TYR A 54 -6.47 -1.06 -11.07
CA TYR A 54 -6.64 -1.82 -9.83
C TYR A 54 -6.36 -0.97 -8.60
N PHE A 55 -6.98 -1.37 -7.48
CA PHE A 55 -6.74 -0.78 -6.18
C PHE A 55 -6.04 -1.77 -5.27
N PHE A 56 -5.04 -1.28 -4.54
CA PHE A 56 -4.26 -2.08 -3.62
C PHE A 56 -4.27 -1.45 -2.23
N THR A 57 -4.43 -2.31 -1.24
CA THR A 57 -4.33 -1.98 0.17
C THR A 57 -2.98 -2.45 0.69
N VAL A 58 -2.32 -1.56 1.43
CA VAL A 58 -1.02 -1.77 2.06
C VAL A 58 -1.15 -1.54 3.56
N ILE A 59 -0.61 -2.46 4.34
CA ILE A 59 -0.35 -2.25 5.77
C ILE A 59 1.12 -1.94 5.95
N LYS A 60 1.40 -0.88 6.71
CA LYS A 60 2.75 -0.42 6.96
C LYS A 60 2.91 0.15 8.36
N GLU A 61 4.15 0.17 8.81
CA GLU A 61 4.57 0.90 10.00
C GLU A 61 5.39 2.11 9.56
N GLU A 62 5.22 3.25 10.22
CA GLU A 62 5.90 4.48 9.86
C GLU A 62 6.72 5.01 11.03
N THR A 63 7.99 5.31 10.74
CA THR A 63 8.90 6.00 11.64
C THR A 63 9.33 7.33 11.00
N LYS A 64 10.05 8.17 11.74
CA LYS A 64 10.59 9.44 11.19
C LYS A 64 11.55 9.25 10.00
N LYS A 65 12.14 8.05 9.84
CA LYS A 65 13.17 7.78 8.82
C LYS A 65 12.68 6.89 7.67
N GLN A 66 11.79 5.94 7.98
CA GLN A 66 11.37 4.91 7.03
C GLN A 66 9.90 4.49 7.20
N ILE A 67 9.34 3.99 6.10
CA ILE A 67 8.08 3.25 6.03
C ILE A 67 8.42 1.77 5.83
N ASN A 68 7.96 0.93 6.75
CA ASN A 68 8.07 -0.53 6.65
C ASN A 68 6.77 -1.10 6.13
N VAL A 69 6.75 -1.58 4.89
CA VAL A 69 5.60 -2.24 4.30
C VAL A 69 5.54 -3.68 4.81
N VAL A 70 4.45 -4.01 5.51
CA VAL A 70 4.25 -5.30 6.18
C VAL A 70 3.49 -6.27 5.27
N SER A 71 2.48 -5.78 4.56
CA SER A 71 1.67 -6.60 3.64
C SER A 71 0.98 -5.75 2.56
N ILE A 72 0.58 -6.41 1.48
CA ILE A 72 -0.17 -5.82 0.36
C ILE A 72 -1.20 -6.82 -0.18
N TRP A 73 -2.38 -6.33 -0.56
CA TRP A 73 -3.43 -7.10 -1.22
C TRP A 73 -4.34 -6.21 -2.06
N GLU A 74 -5.18 -6.83 -2.87
CA GLU A 74 -6.20 -6.22 -3.71
C GLU A 74 -7.33 -5.63 -2.86
N SER A 75 -7.63 -4.34 -3.05
CA SER A 75 -8.65 -3.68 -2.24
C SER A 75 -10.05 -4.21 -2.56
N ASN A 76 -10.84 -4.42 -1.52
CA ASN A 76 -12.28 -4.69 -1.67
C ASN A 76 -13.09 -3.40 -1.89
N GLU A 77 -14.38 -3.52 -2.21
CA GLU A 77 -15.26 -2.36 -2.48
C GLU A 77 -15.28 -1.32 -1.36
N ARG A 78 -15.27 -1.78 -0.10
CA ARG A 78 -15.24 -0.90 1.07
C ARG A 78 -13.96 -0.09 1.11
N GLU A 79 -12.82 -0.72 0.86
CA GLU A 79 -11.50 -0.09 0.79
C GLU A 79 -11.40 0.90 -0.37
N VAL A 80 -11.88 0.51 -1.55
CA VAL A 80 -11.99 1.42 -2.70
C VAL A 80 -12.85 2.64 -2.35
N GLY A 81 -13.95 2.44 -1.63
CA GLY A 81 -14.81 3.52 -1.14
C GLY A 81 -14.06 4.52 -0.25
N LEU A 82 -13.19 4.05 0.64
CA LEU A 82 -12.35 4.92 1.49
C LEU A 82 -11.41 5.79 0.65
N TRP A 83 -10.81 5.21 -0.39
CA TRP A 83 -9.93 5.95 -1.29
C TRP A 83 -10.68 7.02 -2.10
N LYS A 84 -11.88 6.70 -2.59
CA LYS A 84 -12.71 7.63 -3.36
C LYS A 84 -13.23 8.81 -2.52
N LYS A 85 -13.46 8.59 -1.22
CA LYS A 85 -13.93 9.63 -0.27
C LYS A 85 -12.86 10.66 0.07
N LYS A 86 -11.58 10.27 0.06
CA LYS A 86 -10.46 11.21 0.20
C LYS A 86 -10.28 11.90 -1.16
N LYS A 87 -10.91 13.06 -1.35
CA LYS A 87 -10.69 13.92 -2.53
C LYS A 87 -9.39 14.70 -2.38
#